data_AF-A0A9X2KS97-F1
#
_entry.id   AF-A0A9X2KS97-F1
#
_cell.length_a   1.000
_cell.length_b   1.000
_cell.length_c   1.000
_cell.angle_alpha   90.00
_cell.angle_beta   90.00
_cell.angle_gamma   90.00
#
_symmetry.space_group_name_H-M   'P 1'
#
loop_
_entity.id
_entity.type
_entity.pdbx_description
1 polymer ?
#
loop_
_entity_poly.entity_id
_entity_poly.type
_entity_poly.pdbx_seq_one_letter_code
_entity_poly.pdbx_strand_id
1 'polypeptide(L)'
;MSQDQSSESLDQLITRLHDLFGNEEVSPEQQRLMSELERHTHAAGSDETPDPRPVDTLEAMLEDFEEDHPQVSAVLGQIVNALKNMGV
;
A
#
# COMPACT_ATOMS: atom_id res chain seq x y z
N MET A 1 -16.05 -21.11 -14.34
CA MET A 1 -15.96 -19.75 -13.77
C MET A 1 -14.71 -19.15 -14.35
N SER A 2 -14.89 -18.34 -15.39
CA SER A 2 -13.78 -17.76 -16.15
C SER A 2 -13.57 -16.33 -15.67
N GLN A 3 -12.33 -16.06 -15.28
CA GLN A 3 -11.67 -14.76 -15.21
C GLN A 3 -12.15 -13.79 -14.12
N ASP A 4 -11.42 -13.79 -13.01
CA ASP A 4 -10.74 -12.58 -12.57
C ASP A 4 -9.35 -13.00 -12.05
N GLN A 5 -8.42 -13.17 -12.99
CA GLN A 5 -7.01 -13.11 -12.68
C GLN A 5 -6.61 -11.68 -13.03
N SER A 6 -5.91 -10.99 -12.13
CA SER A 6 -5.22 -9.69 -12.33
C SER A 6 -5.82 -8.43 -11.69
N SER A 7 -6.48 -8.51 -10.52
CA SER A 7 -6.59 -7.35 -9.60
C SER A 7 -6.69 -7.82 -8.16
N GLU A 8 -5.54 -8.00 -7.50
CA GLU A 8 -5.50 -8.11 -6.03
C GLU A 8 -6.20 -6.87 -5.45
N SER A 9 -7.18 -7.09 -4.57
CA SER A 9 -7.88 -5.97 -3.91
C SER A 9 -6.89 -5.20 -3.05
N LEU A 10 -7.09 -3.88 -2.88
CA LEU A 10 -6.20 -3.03 -2.07
C LEU A 10 -5.95 -3.62 -0.67
N ASP A 11 -6.97 -4.20 -0.02
CA ASP A 11 -6.83 -4.90 1.27
C ASP A 11 -5.89 -6.12 1.21
N GLN A 12 -5.91 -6.88 0.10
CA GLN A 12 -5.03 -8.04 -0.08
C GLN A 12 -3.58 -7.58 -0.26
N LEU A 13 -3.38 -6.48 -0.98
CA LEU A 13 -2.05 -5.89 -1.16
C LEU A 13 -1.49 -5.33 0.15
N ILE A 14 -2.33 -4.68 0.97
CA ILE A 14 -1.94 -4.19 2.30
C ILE A 14 -1.59 -5.36 3.23
N THR A 15 -2.40 -6.42 3.22
CA THR A 15 -2.12 -7.64 4.02
C THR A 15 -0.79 -8.26 3.61
N ARG A 16 -0.52 -8.34 2.31
CA ARG A 16 0.73 -8.88 1.78
C ARG A 16 1.93 -8.01 2.13
N LEU A 17 1.78 -6.69 2.07
CA LEU A 17 2.81 -5.74 2.52
C LEU A 17 3.12 -5.93 4.02
N HIS A 18 2.07 -6.09 4.83
CA HIS A 18 2.20 -6.38 6.26
C HIS A 18 2.96 -7.69 6.52
N ASP A 19 2.64 -8.76 5.78
CA ASP A 19 3.34 -10.05 5.91
C ASP A 19 4.80 -9.97 5.48
N LEU A 20 5.13 -9.15 4.48
CA LEU A 20 6.51 -8.90 4.07
C LEU A 20 7.28 -8.16 5.18
N PHE A 21 6.69 -7.13 5.78
CA PHE A 21 7.30 -6.42 6.91
C PHE A 21 7.37 -7.26 8.18
N GLY A 22 6.41 -8.16 8.43
CA GLY A 22 6.35 -8.99 9.64
C GLY A 22 7.50 -9.98 9.80
N ASN A 23 8.31 -10.18 8.76
CA ASN A 23 9.54 -10.98 8.85
C ASN A 23 10.74 -10.17 9.37
N GLU A 24 10.61 -8.85 9.50
CA GLU A 24 11.65 -7.92 9.94
C GLU A 24 11.12 -7.00 11.07
N GLU A 25 12.03 -6.33 11.78
CA GLU A 25 11.64 -5.37 12.81
C GLU A 25 11.05 -4.13 12.13
N VAL A 26 9.72 -3.97 12.18
CA VAL A 26 9.00 -2.95 11.42
C VAL A 26 9.42 -1.55 11.85
N SER A 27 10.01 -0.77 10.93
CA SER A 27 10.47 0.60 11.21
C SER A 27 9.29 1.54 11.54
N PRO A 28 9.54 2.66 12.24
CA PRO A 28 8.49 3.66 12.50
C PRO A 28 7.85 4.23 11.22
N GLU A 29 8.60 4.28 10.13
CA GLU A 29 8.12 4.73 8.82
C GLU A 29 7.20 3.70 8.18
N GLN A 30 7.57 2.41 8.25
CA GLN A 30 6.72 1.30 7.80
C GLN A 30 5.40 1.24 8.59
N GLN A 31 5.43 1.43 9.92
CA GLN A 31 4.21 1.48 10.74
C GLN A 31 3.29 2.65 10.38
N ARG A 32 3.88 3.82 10.07
CA ARG A 32 3.14 4.99 9.58
C ARG A 32 2.47 4.70 8.25
N LEU A 33 3.19 4.10 7.32
CA LEU A 33 2.67 3.73 6.02
C LEU A 33 1.47 2.79 6.14
N MET A 34 1.61 1.72 6.94
CA MET A 34 0.53 0.76 7.19
C MET A 34 -0.72 1.46 7.75
N SER A 35 -0.54 2.35 8.73
CA SER A 35 -1.64 3.12 9.32
C SER A 35 -2.30 4.08 8.33
N GLU A 36 -1.55 4.65 7.38
CA GLU A 36 -2.11 5.50 6.32
C GLU A 36 -2.88 4.70 5.28
N LEU A 37 -2.37 3.54 4.88
CA LEU A 37 -3.02 2.63 3.95
C LEU A 37 -4.33 2.05 4.50
N GLU A 38 -4.34 1.65 5.77
CA GLU A 38 -5.54 1.18 6.48
C GLU A 38 -6.60 2.27 6.58
N ARG A 39 -6.19 3.52 6.85
CA ARG A 39 -7.11 4.66 6.86
C ARG A 39 -7.71 4.93 5.49
N HIS A 40 -6.94 4.79 4.42
CA HIS A 40 -7.41 5.03 3.06
C HIS A 40 -8.42 3.97 2.58
N THR A 41 -8.23 2.71 2.95
CA THR A 41 -9.18 1.62 2.67
C THR A 41 -10.46 1.73 3.49
N HIS A 42 -10.35 2.15 4.76
CA HIS A 42 -11.48 2.25 5.68
C HIS A 42 -12.13 3.64 5.74
N ALA A 43 -11.65 4.62 4.96
CA ALA A 43 -12.20 5.99 4.93
C ALA A 43 -13.68 6.07 4.50
N ALA A 44 -14.25 4.99 3.96
CA ALA A 44 -15.64 4.91 3.51
C ALA A 44 -16.70 5.17 4.62
N GLY A 45 -16.31 5.38 5.88
CA GLY A 45 -17.22 5.69 6.99
C GLY A 45 -16.85 6.93 7.84
N SER A 46 -15.79 7.66 7.51
CA SER A 46 -15.32 8.81 8.29
C SER A 46 -15.34 10.07 7.42
N ASP A 47 -15.89 11.17 7.94
CA ASP A 47 -15.91 12.53 7.35
C ASP A 47 -14.50 13.15 7.17
N GLU A 48 -13.44 12.34 7.23
CA GLU A 48 -12.06 12.76 7.05
C GLU A 48 -11.72 12.68 5.57
N THR A 49 -11.48 13.84 4.95
CA THR A 49 -10.93 13.92 3.60
C THR A 49 -9.68 13.03 3.54
N PRO A 50 -9.64 12.02 2.64
CA PRO A 50 -8.46 11.21 2.48
C PRO A 50 -7.31 12.15 2.16
N ASP A 51 -6.27 12.11 2.99
CA ASP A 51 -5.09 12.92 2.76
C ASP A 51 -4.50 12.52 1.40
N PRO A 52 -4.17 13.45 0.48
CA PRO A 52 -3.56 13.12 -0.81
C PRO A 52 -2.11 12.63 -0.69
N ARG A 53 -1.50 12.71 0.49
CA ARG A 53 -0.09 12.35 0.75
C ARG A 53 0.32 10.86 0.75
N PRO A 54 -0.55 9.83 0.79
CA PRO A 54 -0.08 8.45 0.88
C PRO A 54 0.55 7.99 -0.42
N VAL A 55 0.13 8.51 -1.58
CA VAL A 55 0.73 8.13 -2.88
C VAL A 55 2.16 8.64 -2.99
N ASP A 56 2.40 9.92 -2.70
CA ASP A 56 3.76 10.50 -2.73
C ASP A 56 4.70 9.79 -1.74
N THR A 57 4.19 9.44 -0.55
CA THR A 57 4.95 8.72 0.47
C THR A 57 5.27 7.28 0.03
N LEU A 58 4.31 6.60 -0.61
CA LEU A 58 4.51 5.28 -1.18
C LEU A 58 5.52 5.29 -2.33
N GLU A 59 5.51 6.32 -3.18
CA GLU A 59 6.45 6.47 -4.29
C GLU A 59 7.88 6.73 -3.79
N ALA A 60 8.05 7.57 -2.76
CA ALA A 60 9.36 7.77 -2.13
C ALA A 60 9.90 6.47 -1.49
N MET A 61 9.03 5.73 -0.78
CA MET A 61 9.42 4.43 -0.21
C MET A 61 9.69 3.40 -1.31
N LEU A 62 8.99 3.45 -2.44
CA LEU A 62 9.24 2.56 -3.58
C LEU A 62 10.69 2.70 -4.06
N GLU A 63 11.17 3.94 -4.23
CA GLU A 63 12.56 4.22 -4.64
C GLU A 63 13.57 3.67 -3.62
N ASP A 64 13.30 3.81 -2.32
CA ASP A 64 14.17 3.31 -1.26
C ASP A 64 14.20 1.77 -1.20
N PHE A 65 13.07 1.10 -1.43
CA PHE A 65 12.97 -0.36 -1.36
C PHE A 65 13.28 -1.08 -2.68
N GLU A 66 13.43 -0.37 -3.80
CA GLU A 66 13.64 -0.99 -5.13
C GLU A 66 14.96 -1.76 -5.21
N GLU A 67 16.03 -1.27 -4.58
CA GLU A 67 17.32 -1.97 -4.51
C GLU A 67 17.37 -3.02 -3.39
N ASP A 68 16.91 -2.67 -2.18
CA ASP A 68 17.13 -3.49 -1.00
C ASP A 68 16.07 -4.57 -0.80
N HIS A 69 14.80 -4.32 -1.19
CA HIS A 69 13.68 -5.22 -0.95
C HIS A 69 12.73 -5.29 -2.17
N PRO A 70 13.16 -5.95 -3.28
CA PRO A 70 12.41 -5.95 -4.55
C PRO A 70 11.01 -6.59 -4.47
N GLN A 71 10.75 -7.40 -3.44
CA GLN A 71 9.42 -7.95 -3.18
C GLN A 71 8.47 -6.93 -2.54
N VAL A 72 9.00 -6.05 -1.69
CA VAL A 72 8.25 -4.97 -1.04
C VAL A 72 7.90 -3.91 -2.07
N SER A 73 8.87 -3.50 -2.90
CA SER A 73 8.65 -2.53 -3.98
C SER A 73 7.58 -3.01 -4.98
N ALA A 74 7.59 -4.29 -5.34
CA ALA A 74 6.57 -4.86 -6.23
C ALA A 74 5.13 -4.71 -5.66
N VAL A 75 4.94 -4.93 -4.35
CA VAL A 75 3.64 -4.79 -3.70
C VAL A 75 3.25 -3.31 -3.54
N LEU A 76 4.19 -2.46 -3.12
CA LEU A 76 3.98 -1.01 -3.04
C LEU A 76 3.55 -0.41 -4.39
N GLY A 77 4.17 -0.83 -5.49
CA GLY A 77 3.81 -0.38 -6.84
C GLY A 77 2.41 -0.83 -7.26
N GLN A 78 1.96 -2.01 -6.83
CA GLN A 78 0.58 -2.46 -7.03
C GLN A 78 -0.40 -1.63 -6.20
N ILE A 79 -0.06 -1.29 -4.96
CA ILE A 79 -0.87 -0.42 -4.08
C ILE A 79 -1.03 0.98 -4.69
N VAL A 80 0.07 1.59 -5.15
CA VAL A 80 0.05 2.90 -5.83
C VAL A 80 -0.85 2.88 -7.06
N ASN A 81 -0.73 1.85 -7.90
CA ASN A 81 -1.58 1.71 -9.09
C ASN A 81 -3.06 1.50 -8.71
N ALA A 82 -3.34 0.72 -7.67
CA ALA A 82 -4.70 0.51 -7.18
C ALA A 82 -5.32 1.82 -6.65
N LEU A 83 -4.56 2.61 -5.90
CA LEU A 83 -4.98 3.92 -5.39
C LEU A 83 -5.24 4.93 -6.52
N LYS A 84 -4.32 5.04 -7.49
CA LYS A 84 -4.49 5.90 -8.69
C LYS A 84 -5.73 5.51 -9.51
N ASN A 85 -5.98 4.21 -9.67
CA ASN A 85 -7.15 3.71 -10.41
C ASN A 85 -8.49 3.98 -9.68
N MET A 86 -8.49 4.20 -8.36
CA MET A 86 -9.69 4.57 -7.60
C MET A 86 -10.06 6.07 -7.71
N GLY A 87 -9.25 6.89 -8.39
CA GLY A 87 -9.57 8.30 -8.67
C GLY A 87 -9.02 9.29 -7.64
N VAL A 88 -7.93 8.94 -6.96
CA VAL A 88 -7.08 9.88 -6.21
C VAL A 88 -6.16 10.63 -7.17
#